data_AF-A0A090VP30-F1
#
_entry.id   AF-A0A090VP30-F1
#
_cell.length_a   1.000
_cell.length_b   1.000
_cell.length_c   1.000
_cell.angle_alpha   90.00
_cell.angle_beta   90.00
_cell.angle_gamma   90.00
#
_symmetry.space_group_name_H-M   'P 1'
#
loop_
_entity.id
_entity.type
_entity.pdbx_description
1 polymer ?
#
loop_
_entity_poly.entity_id
_entity_poly.type
_entity_poly.pdbx_seq_one_letter_code
_entity_poly.pdbx_strand_id
1 'polypeptide(L)'
;MRKHNYVSLSVDEIESVNKWKCVLVEGTFKELKGPDAKYYLHEFAKGVKHIMANKEQKEANFISEFSSKLESEGTPIVFKIDILELTGKQR
;
A
#
# COMPACT_ATOMS: atom_id res chain seq x y z
N MET A 1 -9.24 -14.30 6.78
CA MET A 1 -9.15 -12.89 7.25
C MET A 1 -10.46 -12.30 7.81
N ARG A 2 -11.66 -12.84 7.56
CA ARG A 2 -12.93 -12.19 8.01
C ARG A 2 -13.33 -12.41 9.49
N LYS A 3 -12.54 -13.12 10.29
CA LYS A 3 -12.84 -13.39 11.72
C LYS A 3 -11.80 -12.84 12.70
N HIS A 4 -10.59 -12.56 12.21
CA HIS A 4 -9.48 -11.99 12.97
C HIS A 4 -8.89 -10.87 12.13
N ASN A 5 -8.88 -9.66 12.68
CA ASN A 5 -8.45 -8.45 12.01
C ASN A 5 -6.95 -8.17 12.15
N TYR A 6 -6.22 -8.96 12.95
CA TYR A 6 -4.77 -8.87 13.04
C TYR A 6 -4.11 -9.25 11.71
N VAL A 7 -3.18 -8.41 11.28
CA VAL A 7 -2.41 -8.57 10.03
C VAL A 7 -0.96 -8.18 10.25
N SER A 8 -0.10 -8.78 9.43
CA SER A 8 1.26 -8.31 9.22
C SER A 8 1.48 -7.96 7.74
N LEU A 9 2.25 -6.90 7.48
CA LEU A 9 2.66 -6.44 6.15
C LEU A 9 4.16 -6.19 6.16
N SER A 10 4.92 -6.91 5.34
CA SER A 10 6.35 -6.63 5.11
C SER A 10 6.53 -5.78 3.86
N VAL A 11 7.40 -4.78 3.94
CA VAL A 11 7.87 -3.99 2.80
C VAL A 11 9.39 -4.09 2.75
N ASP A 12 9.90 -4.61 1.64
CA ASP A 12 11.32 -4.89 1.45
C ASP A 12 11.88 -4.06 0.28
N GLU A 13 13.06 -3.47 0.46
CA GLU A 13 13.88 -2.89 -0.61
C GLU A 13 15.17 -3.72 -0.70
N ILE A 14 15.31 -4.49 -1.79
CA ILE A 14 16.40 -5.45 -2.00
C ILE A 14 17.24 -4.99 -3.18
N GLU A 15 18.49 -4.61 -2.93
CA GLU A 15 19.47 -4.29 -3.98
C GLU A 15 20.36 -5.50 -4.30
N SER A 16 20.75 -6.26 -3.28
CA SER A 16 21.51 -7.52 -3.42
C SER A 16 21.35 -8.41 -2.19
N VAL A 17 21.93 -9.62 -2.23
CA VAL A 17 21.92 -10.57 -1.10
C VAL A 17 22.48 -9.96 0.20
N ASN A 18 23.45 -9.05 0.08
CA ASN A 18 24.10 -8.38 1.20
C ASN A 18 23.74 -6.89 1.31
N LYS A 19 22.74 -6.43 0.57
CA LYS A 19 22.28 -5.04 0.61
C LYS A 19 20.76 -4.99 0.49
N TRP A 20 20.08 -5.01 1.63
CA TRP A 20 18.63 -4.95 1.71
C TRP A 20 18.16 -4.32 3.01
N LYS A 21 16.95 -3.78 3.00
CA LYS A 21 16.26 -3.31 4.20
C LYS A 21 14.79 -3.68 4.12
N CYS A 22 14.19 -3.95 5.26
CA CYS A 22 12.78 -4.27 5.37
C CYS A 22 12.14 -3.64 6.60
N VAL A 23 10.83 -3.45 6.51
CA VAL A 23 9.97 -3.06 7.62
C VAL A 23 8.79 -4.02 7.67
N LEU A 24 8.61 -4.67 8.82
CA LEU A 24 7.42 -5.44 9.16
C LEU A 24 6.47 -4.54 9.95
N VAL A 25 5.25 -4.39 9.44
CA VAL A 25 4.15 -3.70 10.08
C VAL A 25 3.21 -4.75 10.66
N GLU A 26 2.91 -4.67 11.94
CA GLU A 26 1.91 -5.49 12.60
C GLU A 26 0.78 -4.57 13.08
N GLY A 27 -0.47 -4.99 12.85
CA GLY A 27 -1.60 -4.12 13.11
C GLY A 27 -2.94 -4.80 12.95
N THR A 28 -3.99 -3.98 12.91
CA THR A 28 -5.34 -4.46 12.60
C THR A 28 -5.88 -3.77 11.37
N PHE A 29 -6.56 -4.51 10.49
CA PHE A 29 -7.19 -3.93 9.30
C PHE A 29 -8.68 -3.69 9.50
N LYS A 30 -9.21 -2.72 8.76
CA LYS A 30 -10.65 -2.49 8.57
C LYS A 30 -10.95 -2.19 7.10
N GLU A 31 -12.07 -2.74 6.63
CA GLU A 31 -12.66 -2.34 5.35
C GLU A 31 -13.32 -0.97 5.50
N LEU A 32 -12.92 -0.01 4.67
CA LEU A 32 -13.56 1.29 4.59
C LEU A 32 -14.70 1.23 3.57
N LYS A 33 -15.74 2.04 3.80
CA LYS A 33 -16.92 2.11 2.93
C LYS A 33 -17.30 3.56 2.64
N GLY A 34 -18.07 3.77 1.59
CA GLY A 34 -18.67 5.06 1.27
C GLY A 34 -17.63 6.19 1.12
N PRO A 35 -17.88 7.37 1.69
CA PRO A 35 -17.00 8.54 1.56
C PRO A 35 -15.56 8.29 2.03
N ASP A 36 -15.37 7.56 3.12
CA ASP A 36 -14.04 7.27 3.67
C ASP A 36 -13.21 6.44 2.69
N ALA A 37 -13.81 5.39 2.10
CA ALA A 37 -13.14 4.58 1.10
C ALA A 37 -12.66 5.45 -0.08
N LYS A 38 -13.52 6.33 -0.58
CA LYS A 38 -13.19 7.24 -1.69
C LYS A 38 -12.06 8.20 -1.33
N TYR A 39 -12.11 8.78 -0.12
CA TYR A 39 -11.08 9.69 0.36
C TYR A 39 -9.71 9.00 0.49
N TYR A 40 -9.64 7.87 1.19
CA TYR A 40 -8.37 7.17 1.41
C TYR A 40 -7.81 6.55 0.12
N LEU A 41 -8.66 6.14 -0.83
CA LEU A 41 -8.20 5.72 -2.15
C LEU A 41 -7.53 6.86 -2.92
N HIS A 42 -8.09 8.08 -2.83
CA HIS A 42 -7.49 9.27 -3.46
C HIS A 42 -6.15 9.63 -2.83
N GLU A 43 -6.06 9.61 -1.49
CA GLU A 43 -4.80 9.86 -0.78
C GLU A 43 -3.73 8.80 -1.08
N PHE A 44 -4.13 7.53 -1.15
CA PHE A 44 -3.24 6.45 -1.59
C PHE A 44 -2.70 6.71 -3.00
N ALA A 45 -3.57 7.04 -3.96
CA ALA A 45 -3.17 7.33 -5.33
C ALA A 45 -2.21 8.52 -5.41
N LYS A 46 -2.43 9.60 -4.65
CA LYS A 46 -1.50 10.73 -4.57
C LYS A 46 -0.13 10.31 -4.05
N GLY A 47 -0.07 9.51 -2.99
CA GLY A 47 1.18 9.01 -2.43
C GLY A 47 1.99 8.20 -3.45
N VAL A 48 1.33 7.29 -4.18
CA VAL A 48 1.99 6.51 -5.24
C VAL A 48 2.49 7.41 -6.36
N LYS A 49 1.68 8.36 -6.84
CA LYS A 49 2.09 9.33 -7.87
C LYS A 49 3.30 10.15 -7.46
N HIS A 50 3.34 10.60 -6.21
CA HIS A 50 4.47 11.35 -5.68
C HIS A 50 5.77 10.52 -5.67
N ILE A 51 5.68 9.24 -5.30
CA ILE A 51 6.81 8.32 -5.34
C ILE A 51 7.28 8.10 -6.78
N MET A 52 6.37 7.87 -7.73
CA MET A 52 6.70 7.66 -9.14
C MET A 52 7.36 8.90 -9.77
N ALA A 53 6.84 10.09 -9.50
CA ALA A 53 7.40 11.33 -10.01
C ALA A 53 8.83 11.57 -9.50
N ASN A 54 9.06 11.32 -8.20
CA ASN A 54 10.35 11.61 -7.58
C ASN A 54 11.40 10.51 -7.77
N LYS A 55 10.99 9.23 -7.77
CA LYS A 55 11.92 8.08 -7.82
C LYS A 55 12.07 7.52 -9.24
N GLU A 56 11.01 7.52 -10.05
CA GLU A 56 11.01 6.91 -11.38
C GLU A 56 10.99 7.92 -12.53
N GLN A 57 10.86 9.22 -12.25
CA GLN A 57 10.65 10.28 -13.26
C GLN A 57 9.48 9.97 -14.22
N LYS A 58 8.46 9.28 -13.71
CA LYS A 58 7.24 8.93 -14.46
C LYS A 58 6.05 9.66 -13.87
N GLU A 59 5.30 10.35 -14.73
CA GLU A 59 4.02 10.93 -14.36
C GLU A 59 2.90 9.93 -14.66
N ALA A 60 2.10 9.62 -13.64
CA ALA A 60 0.89 8.84 -13.77
C ALA A 60 -0.33 9.69 -13.36
N ASN A 61 -1.33 9.74 -14.21
CA ASN A 61 -2.57 10.46 -14.00
C ASN A 61 -3.67 9.56 -13.42
N PHE A 62 -3.62 8.25 -13.64
CA PHE A 62 -4.65 7.30 -13.21
C PHE A 62 -4.09 6.08 -12.50
N ILE A 63 -4.85 5.49 -11.57
CA ILE A 63 -4.44 4.27 -10.85
C ILE A 63 -4.25 3.09 -11.81
N SER A 64 -5.06 3.02 -12.87
CA SER A 64 -4.96 2.01 -13.92
C SER A 64 -3.61 1.99 -14.64
N GLU A 65 -2.87 3.11 -14.65
CA GLU A 65 -1.57 3.21 -15.33
C GLU A 65 -0.45 2.52 -14.54
N PHE A 66 -0.65 2.25 -13.25
CA PHE A 66 0.31 1.56 -12.39
C PHE A 66 -0.27 0.33 -11.68
N SER A 67 -1.53 -0.03 -11.97
CA SER A 67 -2.19 -1.22 -11.42
C SER A 67 -2.75 -2.07 -12.55
N SER A 68 -2.08 -3.19 -12.82
CA SER A 68 -2.44 -4.15 -13.88
C SER A 68 -3.74 -4.92 -13.63
N LYS A 69 -4.41 -4.72 -12.49
CA LYS A 69 -5.62 -5.46 -12.08
C LYS A 69 -6.88 -4.60 -11.99
N LEU A 70 -6.84 -3.35 -12.45
CA LEU A 70 -8.01 -2.46 -12.45
C LEU A 70 -9.00 -2.73 -13.59
N GLU A 71 -8.75 -3.75 -14.43
CA GLU A 71 -9.67 -4.20 -15.49
C GLU A 71 -10.97 -4.83 -14.98
N SER A 72 -11.13 -5.06 -13.66
CA SER A 72 -12.40 -5.55 -13.11
C SER A 72 -13.41 -4.41 -12.92
N GLU A 73 -14.58 -4.50 -13.57
CA GLU A 73 -15.71 -3.53 -13.53
C GLU A 73 -16.39 -3.36 -12.14
N GLY A 74 -15.63 -3.32 -11.04
CA GLY A 74 -16.14 -3.24 -9.67
C GLY A 74 -15.69 -1.99 -8.92
N THR A 75 -16.47 -1.60 -7.90
CA THR A 75 -16.01 -0.59 -6.93
C THR A 75 -14.84 -1.17 -6.13
N PRO A 76 -13.69 -0.47 -6.06
CA PRO A 76 -12.53 -0.97 -5.33
C PRO A 76 -12.82 -1.12 -3.84
N ILE A 77 -12.33 -2.22 -3.26
CA ILE A 77 -12.39 -2.46 -1.82
C ILE A 77 -11.17 -1.80 -1.17
N VAL A 78 -11.40 -0.93 -0.20
CA VAL A 78 -10.34 -0.17 0.46
C VAL A 78 -10.14 -0.71 1.87
N PHE A 79 -8.92 -1.09 2.20
CA PHE A 79 -8.53 -1.49 3.55
C PHE A 79 -7.60 -0.45 4.17
N LYS A 80 -7.83 -0.14 5.44
CA LYS A 80 -6.91 0.65 6.27
C LYS A 80 -6.33 -0.25 7.34
N ILE A 81 -5.01 -0.23 7.49
CA ILE A 81 -4.30 -0.89 8.59
C ILE A 81 -4.00 0.18 9.63
N ASP A 82 -4.52 -0.01 10.84
CA ASP A 82 -4.09 0.74 12.02
C ASP A 82 -2.84 0.03 12.57
N ILE A 83 -1.70 0.73 12.54
CA ILE A 83 -0.39 0.19 12.91
C ILE A 83 -0.31 0.06 14.43
N LEU A 84 0.05 -1.14 14.91
CA LEU A 84 0.30 -1.41 16.32
C LEU A 84 1.80 -1.49 16.61
N GLU A 85 2.56 -2.14 15.73
CA GLU A 85 4.01 -2.32 15.87
C GLU A 85 4.72 -2.23 14.53
N LEU A 86 5.96 -1.74 14.57
CA LEU A 86 6.86 -1.63 13.43
C LEU A 86 8.22 -2.22 13.79
N THR A 87 8.67 -3.22 13.04
CA THR A 87 9.99 -3.82 13.20
C THR A 87 10.81 -3.64 11.93
N GLY A 88 11.99 -3.04 12.04
CA GLY A 88 12.91 -2.85 10.91
C GLY A 88 14.10 -3.79 10.96
N LYS A 89 14.56 -4.28 9.79
CA LYS A 89 15.85 -4.97 9.64
C LYS A 89 16.57 -4.48 8.39
N GLN A 90 17.89 -4.54 8.40
CA GLN A 90 18.71 -4.23 7.24
C GLN A 90 19.99 -5.07 7.25
N ARG A 91 20.58 -5.25 6.09
CA ARG A 91 21.89 -5.85 5.90
C ARG A 91 22.61 -5.17 4.76
#